data_AF-A0A437NL05-F1
#
_entry.id   AF-A0A437NL05-F1
#
_cell.length_a   1.000
_cell.length_b   1.000
_cell.length_c   1.000
_cell.angle_alpha   90.00
_cell.angle_beta   90.00
_cell.angle_gamma   90.00
#
_symmetry.space_group_name_H-M   'P 1'
#
loop_
_entity.id
_entity.type
_entity.pdbx_description
1 polymer ?
#
loop_
_entity_poly.entity_id
_entity_poly.type
_entity_poly.pdbx_seq_one_letter_code
_entity_poly.pdbx_strand_id
1 'polypeptide(L)'
;MTDLSHPAPRFSASDAEGLAKDFFNVSGTATPLDGERDRNYRLQTGLDAGWILKIVNASEPRVESEFQTALLDHLAVHGGHLGVPHLRASVAGDYLPSVTGATGEKHAVRL
;
A
#
# COMPACT_ATOMS: atom_id res chain seq x y z
N MET A 1 1.23 -8.96 18.30
CA MET A 1 -0.07 -9.61 18.00
C MET A 1 -0.99 -8.52 17.50
N THR A 2 -1.72 -8.79 16.43
CA THR A 2 -2.61 -7.86 15.73
C THR A 2 -3.76 -7.39 16.62
N ASP A 3 -3.94 -6.08 16.77
CA ASP A 3 -5.10 -5.49 17.47
C ASP A 3 -6.24 -5.28 16.48
N LEU A 4 -7.33 -6.04 16.65
CA LEU A 4 -8.50 -5.99 15.78
C LEU A 4 -9.41 -4.77 16.04
N SER A 5 -9.26 -4.10 17.18
CA SER A 5 -10.03 -2.92 17.54
C SER A 5 -9.38 -1.61 17.08
N HIS A 6 -8.13 -1.68 16.61
CA HIS A 6 -7.38 -0.51 16.19
C HIS A 6 -8.01 0.14 14.95
N PRO A 7 -8.34 1.45 14.99
CA PRO A 7 -9.00 2.11 13.87
C PRO A 7 -8.14 2.09 12.61
N ALA A 8 -8.81 2.14 11.45
CA ALA A 8 -8.13 2.24 10.17
C ALA A 8 -7.36 3.58 10.05
N PRO A 9 -6.24 3.60 9.29
CA PRO A 9 -5.44 4.81 9.09
C PRO A 9 -6.26 5.97 8.52
N ARG A 10 -6.07 7.17 9.08
CA ARG A 10 -6.77 8.39 8.65
C ARG A 10 -5.93 9.16 7.65
N PHE A 11 -6.01 8.74 6.39
CA PHE A 11 -5.45 9.45 5.25
C PHE A 11 -6.57 9.82 4.28
N SER A 12 -6.50 11.01 3.70
CA SER A 12 -7.42 11.49 2.66
C SER A 12 -7.01 10.98 1.28
N ALA A 13 -7.86 11.20 0.28
CA ALA A 13 -7.49 10.92 -1.12
C ALA A 13 -6.27 11.74 -1.55
N SER A 14 -6.22 13.03 -1.19
CA SER A 14 -5.07 13.89 -1.50
C SER A 14 -3.77 13.40 -0.85
N ASP A 15 -3.84 12.86 0.38
CA ASP A 15 -2.67 12.27 1.02
C ASP A 15 -2.20 11.02 0.26
N ALA A 16 -3.15 10.17 -0.19
CA ALA A 16 -2.83 8.99 -0.98
C ALA A 16 -2.17 9.35 -2.32
N GLU A 17 -2.65 10.38 -3.01
CA GLU A 17 -2.05 10.89 -4.25
C GLU A 17 -0.61 11.38 -4.01
N GLY A 18 -0.39 12.13 -2.92
CA GLY A 18 0.93 12.58 -2.50
C GLY A 18 1.87 11.40 -2.21
N LEU A 19 1.43 10.44 -1.40
CA LEU A 19 2.23 9.26 -1.06
C LEU A 19 2.56 8.41 -2.29
N ALA A 20 1.61 8.23 -3.21
CA ALA A 20 1.85 7.50 -4.45
C ALA A 20 2.93 8.18 -5.31
N LYS A 21 2.87 9.50 -5.41
CA LYS A 21 3.85 10.29 -6.15
C LYS A 21 5.22 10.26 -5.47
N ASP A 22 5.27 10.53 -4.18
CA ASP A 22 6.51 10.72 -3.44
C ASP A 22 7.26 9.39 -3.24
N PHE A 23 6.55 8.31 -2.93
CA PHE A 23 7.19 7.02 -2.67
C PHE A 23 7.36 6.17 -3.92
N PHE A 24 6.47 6.26 -4.92
CA PHE A 24 6.47 5.32 -6.05
C PHE A 24 6.60 5.99 -7.42
N ASN A 25 6.70 7.33 -7.47
CA ASN A 25 6.67 8.14 -8.68
C ASN A 25 5.43 7.86 -9.55
N VAL A 26 4.29 7.58 -8.91
CA VAL A 26 3.01 7.31 -9.56
C VAL A 26 2.05 8.48 -9.33
N SER A 27 1.68 9.17 -10.40
CA SER A 27 0.68 10.25 -10.36
C SER A 27 -0.66 9.75 -10.89
N GLY A 28 -1.73 10.02 -10.16
CA GLY A 28 -3.09 9.64 -10.52
C GLY A 28 -4.11 10.19 -9.54
N THR A 29 -5.40 10.05 -9.86
CA THR A 29 -6.49 10.45 -8.96
C THR A 29 -6.84 9.29 -8.04
N ALA A 30 -6.91 9.54 -6.74
CA ALA A 30 -7.23 8.54 -5.74
C ALA A 30 -8.73 8.50 -5.43
N THR A 31 -9.33 7.31 -5.49
CA THR A 31 -10.69 7.05 -5.00
C THR A 31 -10.64 6.01 -3.88
N PRO A 32 -11.36 6.23 -2.76
CA PRO A 32 -11.31 5.31 -1.63
C PRO A 32 -11.91 3.95 -2.03
N LEU A 33 -11.29 2.89 -1.53
CA LEU A 33 -11.83 1.54 -1.58
C LEU A 33 -12.22 1.11 -0.15
N ASP A 34 -13.23 0.25 -0.07
CA ASP A 34 -13.60 -0.37 1.20
C ASP A 34 -12.43 -1.21 1.74
N GLY A 35 -12.25 -1.17 3.05
CA GLY A 35 -11.20 -1.89 3.75
C GLY A 35 -11.58 -2.04 5.21
N GLU A 36 -11.33 -3.23 5.78
CA GLU A 36 -11.66 -3.50 7.19
C GLU A 36 -10.65 -2.84 8.14
N ARG A 37 -9.36 -3.07 7.91
CA ARG A 37 -8.27 -2.63 8.80
C ARG A 37 -7.40 -1.54 8.18
N ASP A 38 -7.13 -1.68 6.89
CA ASP A 38 -6.23 -0.82 6.15
C ASP A 38 -6.98 0.28 5.43
N ARG A 39 -6.26 1.33 5.04
CA ARG A 39 -6.81 2.37 4.18
C ARG A 39 -6.34 2.15 2.75
N ASN A 40 -7.28 1.82 1.87
CA ASN A 40 -7.00 1.48 0.47
C ASN A 40 -7.53 2.56 -0.47
N TYR A 41 -6.77 2.85 -1.52
CA TYR A 41 -7.15 3.78 -2.58
C TYR A 41 -6.88 3.18 -3.95
N ARG A 42 -7.85 3.27 -4.85
CA ARG A 42 -7.62 3.05 -6.28
C ARG A 42 -7.00 4.31 -6.88
N LEU A 43 -5.84 4.18 -7.53
CA LEU A 43 -5.22 5.25 -8.30
C LEU A 43 -5.54 5.07 -9.78
N GLN A 44 -6.18 6.08 -10.37
CA GLN A 44 -6.39 6.17 -11.82
C GLN A 44 -5.26 6.99 -12.44
N THR A 45 -4.39 6.34 -13.22
CA THR A 45 -3.14 6.92 -13.76
C THR A 45 -3.20 7.20 -15.27
N GLY A 46 -4.39 7.11 -15.88
CA GLY A 46 -4.57 7.19 -17.35
C GLY A 46 -4.19 5.90 -18.10
N LEU A 47 -3.68 4.89 -17.40
CA LEU A 47 -3.44 3.54 -17.91
C LEU A 47 -4.63 2.61 -17.56
N ASP A 48 -4.87 1.58 -18.37
CA ASP A 48 -6.02 0.68 -18.21
C ASP A 48 -5.98 -0.11 -16.89
N ALA A 49 -4.81 -0.59 -16.51
CA ALA A 49 -4.57 -1.21 -15.21
C ALA A 49 -4.13 -0.11 -14.21
N GLY A 50 -5.08 0.46 -13.48
CA GLY A 50 -4.79 1.36 -12.36
C GLY A 50 -4.05 0.66 -11.22
N TRP A 51 -3.71 1.41 -10.16
CA TRP A 51 -3.01 0.86 -8.99
C TRP A 51 -3.91 0.84 -7.76
N ILE A 52 -3.53 0.03 -6.76
CA ILE A 52 -4.13 0.08 -5.43
C ILE A 52 -3.06 0.48 -4.44
N LEU A 53 -3.15 1.72 -3.94
CA LEU A 53 -2.31 2.16 -2.83
C LEU A 53 -2.92 1.66 -1.53
N LYS A 54 -2.12 0.97 -0.73
CA LYS A 54 -2.51 0.44 0.57
C LYS A 54 -1.68 1.09 1.67
N ILE A 55 -2.35 1.69 2.65
CA ILE A 55 -1.75 2.21 3.88
C ILE A 55 -2.14 1.27 5.01
N VAL A 56 -1.15 0.53 5.50
CA VAL A 56 -1.34 -0.57 6.44
C VAL A 56 -1.68 -0.04 7.84
N ASN A 57 -2.60 -0.69 8.52
CA ASN A 57 -2.92 -0.39 9.91
C ASN A 57 -1.66 -0.45 10.80
N ALA A 58 -1.47 0.54 11.69
CA ALA A 58 -0.29 0.60 12.55
C ALA A 58 -0.19 -0.58 13.53
N SER A 59 -1.30 -1.24 13.84
CA SER A 59 -1.33 -2.45 14.68
C SER A 59 -0.91 -3.74 13.94
N GLU A 60 -0.79 -3.70 12.61
CA GLU A 60 -0.37 -4.85 11.83
C GLU A 60 1.11 -5.18 12.11
N PRO A 61 1.45 -6.41 12.48
CA PRO A 61 2.84 -6.79 12.66
C PRO A 61 3.63 -6.63 11.35
N ARG A 62 4.74 -5.90 11.42
CA ARG A 62 5.62 -5.64 10.27
C ARG A 62 6.01 -6.91 9.50
N VAL A 63 6.29 -8.00 10.23
CA VAL A 63 6.68 -9.30 9.66
C VAL A 63 5.60 -9.89 8.75
N GLU A 64 4.31 -9.63 9.01
CA GLU A 64 3.21 -10.12 8.16
C GLU A 64 3.16 -9.37 6.83
N SER A 65 3.38 -8.04 6.86
CA SER A 65 3.51 -7.24 5.65
C SER A 65 4.74 -7.63 4.83
N GLU A 66 5.87 -7.91 5.49
CA GLU A 66 7.11 -8.38 4.84
C GLU A 66 6.92 -9.76 4.21
N PHE A 67 6.25 -10.68 4.90
CA PHE A 67 5.93 -11.99 4.35
C PHE A 67 5.03 -11.89 3.12
N GLN A 68 3.94 -11.11 3.18
CA GLN A 68 3.07 -10.88 2.01
C GLN A 68 3.85 -10.28 0.84
N THR A 69 4.75 -9.35 1.12
CA THR A 69 5.57 -8.68 0.11
C THR A 69 6.53 -9.67 -0.56
N ALA A 70 7.26 -10.47 0.24
CA ALA A 70 8.16 -11.49 -0.27
C ALA A 70 7.42 -12.56 -1.08
N LEU A 71 6.20 -12.93 -0.67
CA LEU A 71 5.35 -13.86 -1.41
C LEU A 71 4.98 -13.30 -2.80
N LEU A 72 4.52 -12.05 -2.88
CA LEU A 72 4.14 -11.44 -4.16
C LEU A 72 5.36 -11.21 -5.08
N ASP A 73 6.51 -10.83 -4.52
CA ASP A 73 7.77 -10.69 -5.28
C ASP A 73 8.22 -12.05 -5.85
N HIS A 74 8.16 -13.11 -5.04
CA HIS A 74 8.42 -14.48 -5.52
C HIS A 74 7.46 -14.89 -6.65
N LEU A 75 6.16 -14.61 -6.51
CA LEU A 75 5.17 -14.93 -7.54
C LEU A 75 5.36 -14.10 -8.81
N ALA A 76 5.86 -12.87 -8.73
CA ALA A 76 6.18 -12.08 -9.91
C ALA A 76 7.29 -12.73 -10.75
N VAL A 77 8.25 -13.40 -10.11
CA VAL A 77 9.36 -14.10 -10.78
C VAL A 77 8.96 -15.50 -11.27
N HIS A 78 8.19 -16.25 -10.48
CA HIS A 78 7.95 -17.68 -10.73
C HIS A 78 6.52 -18.01 -11.18
N GLY A 79 5.60 -17.07 -11.06
CA GLY A 79 4.17 -17.28 -11.21
C GLY A 79 3.49 -16.36 -12.22
N GLY A 80 4.19 -15.88 -13.24
CA GLY A 80 3.66 -14.88 -14.20
C GLY A 80 2.38 -15.27 -14.98
N HIS A 81 1.93 -16.52 -14.87
CA HIS A 81 0.64 -16.98 -15.40
C HIS A 81 -0.52 -16.83 -14.40
N LEU A 82 -0.22 -16.55 -13.13
CA LEU A 82 -1.21 -16.35 -12.07
C LEU A 82 -1.71 -14.91 -12.10
N GLY A 83 -3.03 -14.73 -12.02
CA GLY A 83 -3.67 -13.42 -11.92
C GLY A 83 -3.57 -12.81 -10.53
N VAL A 84 -2.35 -12.59 -10.03
CA VAL A 84 -2.07 -12.01 -8.71
C VAL A 84 -1.58 -10.55 -8.83
N PRO A 85 -1.71 -9.73 -7.78
CA PRO A 85 -1.17 -8.37 -7.79
C PRO A 85 0.36 -8.35 -7.95
N HIS A 86 0.86 -7.34 -8.67
CA HIS A 86 2.29 -7.06 -8.78
C HIS A 86 2.65 -5.84 -7.95
N LEU A 87 3.75 -5.93 -7.23
CA LEU A 87 4.24 -4.83 -6.40
C LEU A 87 4.98 -3.80 -7.23
N ARG A 88 4.86 -2.54 -6.83
CA ARG A 88 5.70 -1.44 -7.29
C ARG A 88 6.74 -1.11 -6.22
N ALA A 89 8.02 -1.22 -6.58
CA ALA A 89 9.10 -0.77 -5.72
C ALA A 89 9.03 0.75 -5.52
N SER A 90 9.38 1.19 -4.31
CA SER A 90 9.54 2.60 -3.98
C SER A 90 10.73 3.21 -4.73
N VAL A 91 10.84 4.53 -4.72
CA VAL A 91 12.02 5.26 -5.22
C VAL A 91 13.30 4.92 -4.46
N ALA A 92 13.19 4.38 -3.24
CA ALA A 92 14.32 3.88 -2.44
C ALA A 92 14.62 2.39 -2.69
N GLY A 93 13.82 1.71 -3.51
CA GLY A 93 14.01 0.30 -3.89
C GLY A 93 13.37 -0.72 -2.94
N ASP A 94 12.73 -0.28 -1.86
CA ASP A 94 11.97 -1.15 -0.95
C ASP A 94 10.48 -1.18 -1.32
N TYR A 95 9.73 -2.13 -0.79
CA TYR A 95 8.28 -2.29 -1.09
C TYR A 95 7.35 -1.81 0.03
N LEU A 96 7.89 -1.40 1.18
CA LEU A 96 7.13 -1.03 2.37
C LEU A 96 7.67 0.27 3.01
N PRO A 97 7.75 1.39 2.24
CA PRO A 97 8.11 2.68 2.81
C PRO A 97 7.15 3.05 3.93
N SER A 98 7.63 3.79 4.92
CA SER A 98 6.81 4.20 6.06
C SER A 98 6.39 5.66 5.98
N VAL A 99 5.14 5.93 6.35
CA VAL A 99 4.58 7.27 6.58
C VAL A 99 4.13 7.40 8.03
N THR A 100 4.27 8.59 8.60
CA THR A 100 3.69 8.91 9.92
C THR A 100 2.35 9.60 9.75
N GLY A 101 1.29 9.03 10.34
CA GLY A 101 -0.05 9.61 10.35
C GLY A 101 -0.18 10.78 11.31
N ALA A 102 -1.32 11.48 11.26
CA ALA A 102 -1.60 12.64 12.11
C ALA A 102 -1.59 12.34 13.63
N THR A 103 -1.77 11.07 14.01
CA THR A 103 -1.71 10.55 15.38
C THR A 103 -0.30 10.22 15.86
N GLY A 104 0.72 10.38 14.99
CA GLY A 104 2.12 10.02 15.27
C GLY A 104 2.47 8.55 14.98
N GLU A 105 1.47 7.75 14.60
CA GLU A 105 1.63 6.34 14.29
C GLU A 105 2.34 6.12 12.97
N LYS A 106 3.15 5.05 12.88
CA LYS A 106 3.84 4.68 11.64
C LYS A 106 3.04 3.63 10.89
N HIS A 107 2.83 3.88 9.61
CA HIS A 107 2.14 3.00 8.69
C HIS A 107 3.08 2.59 7.56
N ALA A 108 3.09 1.31 7.22
CA ALA A 108 3.70 0.88 5.97
C ALA A 108 2.77 1.25 4.80
N VAL A 109 3.37 1.64 3.68
CA VAL A 109 2.65 1.96 2.44
C VAL A 109 3.10 0.99 1.36
N ARG A 110 2.17 0.44 0.60
CA ARG A 110 2.43 -0.49 -0.51
C ARG A 110 1.64 -0.09 -1.73
N LEU A 111 2.21 -0.33 -2.91
CA LEU A 111 1.57 -0.09 -4.20
C LEU A 111 1.70 -1.32 -5.12
#